data_AF-A0AAU5N9G1-F1
#
_entry.id   AF-A0AAU5N9G1-F1
#
_cell.length_a   1.000
_cell.length_b   1.000
_cell.length_c   1.000
_cell.angle_alpha   90.00
_cell.angle_beta   90.00
_cell.angle_gamma   90.00
#
_symmetry.space_group_name_H-M   'P 1'
#
loop_
_entity.id
_entity.type
_entity.pdbx_description
1 polymer ?
#
loop_
_entity_poly.entity_id
_entity_poly.type
_entity_poly.pdbx_seq_one_letter_code
_entity_poly.pdbx_strand_id
1 'polypeptide(L)'
;MLKNSGMILVGVSDKVEPGTDRVVGVDAQDLIDRVASGCREKFAPPWEPTFIPVPFGDGSGLSVVVIRVDANTAPRPLLIDLKAPIRLSGQNSTADRDRLLRLAREEPAATVLPMGQGLTASHL
;
A
#
# COMPACT_ATOMS: atom_id res chain seq x y z
N MET A 1 -7.82 15.73 -8.95
CA MET A 1 -7.87 14.32 -9.40
C MET A 1 -7.71 13.45 -8.16
N LEU A 2 -8.60 12.49 -7.94
CA LEU A 2 -8.61 11.69 -6.70
C LEU A 2 -7.32 10.85 -6.60
N LYS A 3 -6.61 10.96 -5.48
CA LYS A 3 -5.48 10.11 -5.13
C LYS A 3 -6.06 8.82 -4.56
N ASN A 4 -5.93 7.71 -5.27
CA ASN A 4 -6.55 6.46 -4.84
C ASN A 4 -5.59 5.68 -3.95
N SER A 5 -5.79 5.75 -2.63
CA SER A 5 -5.20 4.79 -1.69
C SER A 5 -5.83 3.41 -1.90
N GLY A 6 -5.12 2.36 -1.52
CA GLY A 6 -5.56 0.99 -1.69
C GLY A 6 -5.12 0.08 -0.56
N MET A 7 -5.80 -1.04 -0.43
CA MET A 7 -5.46 -2.09 0.53
C MET A 7 -5.44 -3.43 -0.20
N ILE A 8 -4.41 -4.22 0.07
CA ILE A 8 -4.24 -5.57 -0.46
C ILE A 8 -4.16 -6.49 0.75
N LEU A 9 -4.96 -7.55 0.75
CA LEU A 9 -4.91 -8.59 1.78
C LEU A 9 -4.20 -9.81 1.20
N VAL A 10 -3.19 -10.29 1.91
CA VAL A 10 -2.44 -11.51 1.54
C VAL A 10 -2.65 -12.57 2.61
N GLY A 11 -2.82 -13.83 2.18
CA GLY A 11 -3.32 -14.91 3.05
C GLY A 11 -4.85 -15.08 2.97
N VAL A 12 -5.47 -14.53 1.93
CA VAL A 12 -6.91 -14.67 1.64
C VAL A 12 -7.08 -15.21 0.22
N SER A 13 -7.84 -16.29 0.08
CA SER A 13 -8.19 -16.88 -1.21
C SER A 13 -9.20 -16.00 -1.96
N ASP A 14 -8.88 -15.71 -3.22
CA ASP A 14 -9.75 -14.90 -4.09
C ASP A 14 -10.98 -15.69 -4.56
N LYS A 15 -10.77 -16.98 -4.84
CA LYS A 15 -11.82 -17.96 -5.16
C LYS A 15 -12.02 -18.89 -3.98
N VAL A 16 -13.27 -19.11 -3.60
CA VAL A 16 -13.64 -20.01 -2.51
C VAL A 16 -14.54 -21.09 -3.10
N GLU A 17 -14.12 -22.34 -2.96
CA GLU A 17 -15.00 -23.47 -3.24
C GLU A 17 -15.89 -23.72 -2.00
N PRO A 18 -17.14 -24.18 -2.19
CA PRO A 18 -18.02 -24.49 -1.05
C PRO A 18 -17.33 -25.45 -0.07
N GLY A 19 -17.21 -25.02 1.20
CA GLY A 19 -16.58 -25.81 2.26
C GLY A 19 -15.08 -25.58 2.48
N THR A 20 -14.45 -24.68 1.72
CA THR A 20 -13.06 -24.25 1.96
C THR A 20 -12.99 -22.95 2.75
N ASP A 21 -11.99 -22.82 3.64
CA ASP A 21 -11.75 -21.56 4.33
C ASP A 21 -11.18 -20.53 3.35
N ARG A 22 -11.74 -19.32 3.39
CA ARG A 22 -11.27 -18.20 2.58
C ARG A 22 -9.99 -17.61 3.15
N VAL A 23 -9.81 -17.69 4.46
CA VAL A 23 -8.63 -17.15 5.15
C VAL A 23 -7.65 -18.29 5.38
N VAL A 24 -6.55 -18.29 4.62
CA VAL A 24 -5.56 -19.38 4.64
C VAL A 24 -4.32 -19.04 5.46
N GLY A 25 -4.00 -17.74 5.55
CA GLY A 25 -2.83 -17.25 6.26
C GLY A 25 -1.53 -17.44 5.49
N VAL A 26 -0.50 -16.75 5.96
CA VAL A 26 0.88 -16.79 5.46
C VAL A 26 1.84 -16.62 6.63
N ASP A 27 3.09 -17.01 6.44
CA ASP A 27 4.19 -16.49 7.26
C ASP A 27 4.34 -14.99 6.97
N ALA A 28 4.12 -14.16 7.99
CA ALA A 28 4.10 -12.72 7.83
C ALA A 28 5.47 -12.13 7.51
N GLN A 29 6.50 -12.58 8.21
CA GLN A 29 7.84 -11.99 8.11
C GLN A 29 8.45 -12.32 6.75
N ASP A 30 8.39 -13.60 6.36
CA ASP A 30 8.87 -14.06 5.06
C ASP A 30 8.15 -13.39 3.90
N LEU A 31 6.84 -13.13 4.03
CA LEU A 31 6.10 -12.39 3.01
C LEU A 31 6.54 -10.92 2.95
N ILE A 32 6.60 -10.24 4.10
CA ILE A 32 6.96 -8.81 4.17
C ILE A 32 8.33 -8.59 3.56
N ASP A 33 9.33 -9.40 3.94
CA ASP A 33 10.70 -9.24 3.45
C ASP A 33 10.79 -9.41 1.93
N ARG A 34 10.09 -10.41 1.38
CA ARG A 34 10.02 -10.63 -0.08
C ARG A 34 9.36 -9.47 -0.82
N VAL A 35 8.23 -8.98 -0.32
CA VAL A 35 7.50 -7.88 -0.98
C VAL A 35 8.28 -6.58 -0.86
N ALA A 36 8.83 -6.27 0.31
CA ALA A 36 9.65 -5.09 0.55
C ALA A 36 10.90 -5.10 -0.34
N SER A 37 11.60 -6.23 -0.46
CA SER A 37 12.74 -6.36 -1.39
C SER A 37 12.34 -6.10 -2.83
N GLY A 38 11.24 -6.74 -3.29
CA GLY A 38 10.72 -6.53 -4.63
C GLY A 38 10.33 -5.07 -4.91
N CYS A 39 9.77 -4.37 -3.93
CA CYS A 39 9.45 -2.95 -4.03
C CYS A 39 10.72 -2.10 -4.17
N ARG A 40 11.74 -2.32 -3.33
CA ARG A 40 13.02 -1.59 -3.39
C ARG A 40 13.77 -1.79 -4.70
N GLU A 41 13.75 -3.03 -5.21
CA GLU A 41 14.48 -3.40 -6.42
C GLU A 41 13.81 -2.90 -7.70
N LYS A 42 12.47 -2.98 -7.76
CA LYS A 42 11.73 -2.75 -9.02
C LYS A 42 11.13 -1.37 -9.13
N PHE A 43 10.84 -0.70 -8.01
CA PHE A 43 10.25 0.62 -8.07
C PHE A 43 11.27 1.73 -8.27
N ALA A 44 10.91 2.68 -9.13
CA ALA A 44 11.65 3.92 -9.32
C ALA A 44 10.72 5.14 -9.14
N PRO A 45 10.98 6.02 -8.15
CA PRO A 45 11.99 5.87 -7.09
C PRO A 45 11.66 4.71 -6.13
N PRO A 46 12.65 4.21 -5.34
CA PRO A 46 12.38 3.20 -4.33
C PRO A 46 11.33 3.68 -3.33
N TRP A 47 10.33 2.85 -3.07
CA TRP A 47 9.24 3.13 -2.15
C TRP A 47 8.63 1.83 -1.66
N GLU A 48 8.13 1.82 -0.42
CA GLU A 48 7.46 0.66 0.17
C GLU A 48 6.10 1.05 0.75
N PRO A 49 5.08 0.18 0.63
CA PRO A 49 3.81 0.36 1.33
C PRO A 49 3.96 0.07 2.82
N THR A 50 2.92 0.37 3.59
CA THR A 50 2.86 -0.05 5.00
C THR A 50 2.36 -1.50 5.09
N PHE A 51 3.07 -2.33 5.85
CA PHE A 51 2.69 -3.70 6.14
C PHE A 51 2.13 -3.80 7.56
N ILE A 52 0.98 -4.45 7.71
CA ILE A 52 0.31 -4.66 8.99
C ILE A 52 -0.03 -6.15 9.11
N PRO A 53 0.75 -6.95 9.87
CA PRO A 53 0.43 -8.34 10.12
C PRO A 53 -0.76 -8.45 11.09
N VAL A 54 -1.69 -9.35 10.78
CA VAL A 54 -2.85 -9.69 11.61
C VAL A 54 -2.76 -11.18 11.96
N PRO A 55 -2.23 -11.53 13.14
CA PRO A 55 -2.03 -12.93 13.54
C PRO A 55 -3.37 -13.61 13.85
N PHE A 56 -3.45 -14.92 13.58
CA PHE A 56 -4.66 -15.70 13.86
C PHE A 56 -4.90 -15.97 15.35
N GLY A 57 -3.83 -15.96 16.15
CA GLY A 57 -3.94 -16.20 17.60
C GLY A 57 -4.29 -17.65 17.96
N ASP A 58 -4.18 -18.58 17.01
CA ASP A 58 -4.49 -20.01 17.16
C ASP A 58 -3.24 -20.89 17.38
N GLY A 59 -2.06 -20.28 17.50
CA GLY A 59 -0.78 -20.97 17.66
C GLY A 59 -0.15 -21.49 16.37
N SER A 60 -0.79 -21.31 15.21
CA SER A 60 -0.25 -21.72 13.90
C SER A 60 0.97 -20.90 13.46
N GLY A 61 1.17 -19.72 14.05
CA GLY A 61 2.15 -18.72 13.60
C GLY A 61 1.72 -17.98 12.32
N LEU A 62 0.56 -18.31 11.75
CA LEU A 62 0.08 -17.70 10.51
C LEU A 62 -0.62 -16.36 10.77
N SER A 63 -0.56 -15.52 9.74
CA SER A 63 -1.20 -14.21 9.72
C SER A 63 -1.86 -13.93 8.38
N VAL A 64 -2.84 -13.03 8.36
CA VAL A 64 -3.14 -12.25 7.15
C VAL A 64 -2.28 -11.00 7.18
N VAL A 65 -1.60 -10.68 6.08
CA VAL A 65 -0.83 -9.43 5.97
C VAL A 65 -1.64 -8.41 5.19
N VAL A 66 -1.94 -7.29 5.83
CA VAL A 66 -2.56 -6.14 5.19
C VAL A 66 -1.47 -5.22 4.66
N ILE A 67 -1.46 -5.02 3.35
CA ILE A 67 -0.57 -4.10 2.66
C ILE A 67 -1.37 -2.85 2.32
N ARG A 68 -1.04 -1.73 2.96
CA ARG A 68 -1.69 -0.43 2.76
C ARG A 68 -0.84 0.44 1.83
N VAL A 69 -1.43 0.80 0.70
CA VAL A 69 -0.88 1.74 -0.28
C VAL A 69 -1.48 3.11 -0.01
N ASP A 70 -0.69 4.01 0.57
CA ASP A 70 -1.11 5.39 0.81
C ASP A 70 -0.67 6.29 -0.36
N ALA A 71 -1.67 6.80 -1.08
CA ALA A 71 -1.46 7.58 -2.30
C ALA A 71 -0.90 8.98 -2.06
N ASN A 72 -0.85 9.42 -0.79
CA ASN A 72 -0.25 10.70 -0.38
C ASN A 72 1.25 10.56 -0.09
N THR A 73 1.69 9.38 0.35
CA THR A 73 3.12 9.11 0.65
C THR A 73 3.85 8.48 -0.53
N ALA A 74 3.13 7.81 -1.43
CA ALA A 74 3.71 7.24 -2.63
C ALA A 74 4.24 8.33 -3.59
N PRO A 75 5.50 8.21 -4.06
CA PRO A 75 6.06 9.09 -5.09
C PRO A 75 5.21 9.11 -6.36
N ARG A 76 5.20 10.23 -7.08
CA ARG A 76 4.48 10.37 -8.36
C ARG A 76 5.38 10.96 -9.44
N PRO A 77 5.55 10.27 -10.58
CA PRO A 77 5.08 8.90 -10.85
C PRO A 77 5.87 7.85 -10.06
N LEU A 78 5.22 6.75 -9.71
CA LEU A 78 5.90 5.53 -9.27
C LEU A 78 6.01 4.61 -10.48
N LEU A 79 7.24 4.26 -10.86
CA LEU A 79 7.52 3.40 -12.00
C LEU A 79 7.82 1.97 -11.53
N ILE A 80 7.47 0.99 -12.35
CA ILE A 80 7.95 -0.40 -12.26
C ILE A 80 8.42 -0.83 -13.65
N ASP A 81 9.63 -1.36 -13.76
CA ASP A 81 10.23 -1.75 -15.05
C ASP A 81 10.12 -0.65 -16.13
N LEU A 82 10.40 0.60 -15.73
CA LEU A 82 10.30 1.84 -16.54
C LEU A 82 8.89 2.19 -17.04
N LYS A 83 7.84 1.52 -16.54
CA LYS A 83 6.44 1.80 -16.86
C LYS A 83 5.74 2.43 -15.67
N ALA A 84 4.82 3.36 -15.93
CA ALA A 84 3.95 3.93 -14.90
C ALA A 84 2.57 3.23 -14.94
N PRO A 85 2.35 2.17 -14.15
CA PRO A 85 1.04 1.55 -14.05
C PRO A 85 0.05 2.52 -13.41
N ILE A 86 -1.14 2.59 -13.97
CA ILE A 86 -2.25 3.40 -13.47
C ILE A 86 -3.49 2.55 -13.35
N ARG A 87 -4.32 2.88 -12.37
CA ARG A 87 -5.65 2.29 -12.25
C ARG A 87 -6.68 3.21 -12.90
N LEU A 88 -7.41 2.66 -13.86
CA LEU A 88 -8.60 3.25 -14.44
C LEU A 88 -9.83 2.54 -13.85
N SER A 89 -11.02 3.11 -14.01
CA SER A 89 -12.25 2.46 -13.56
C SER A 89 -12.37 1.06 -14.16
N GLY A 90 -12.34 0.04 -13.31
CA GLY A 90 -12.48 -1.37 -13.71
C GLY A 90 -11.21 -2.05 -14.25
N GLN A 91 -10.10 -1.35 -14.49
CA GLN A 91 -8.90 -1.97 -15.08
C GLN A 91 -7.58 -1.29 -14.72
N ASN A 92 -6.50 -2.06 -14.81
CA ASN A 92 -5.14 -1.53 -14.74
C ASN A 92 -4.63 -1.27 -16.16
N SER A 93 -3.88 -0.18 -16.34
CA SER A 93 -3.28 0.21 -17.63
C SER A 93 -1.90 0.82 -17.41
N THR A 94 -1.16 1.10 -18.49
CA THR A 94 0.09 1.87 -18.43
C THR A 94 -0.18 3.30 -18.87
N ALA A 95 0.35 4.28 -18.14
CA ALA A 95 0.22 5.68 -18.51
C ALA A 95 0.87 5.95 -19.86
N ASP A 96 0.15 6.65 -20.74
CA ASP A 96 0.73 7.28 -21.93
C ASP A 96 1.62 8.48 -21.55
N ARG A 97 2.26 9.08 -22.55
CA ARG A 97 3.19 10.20 -22.38
C ARG A 97 2.54 11.40 -21.68
N ASP A 98 1.36 11.82 -22.13
CA ASP A 98 0.68 13.00 -21.59
C ASP A 98 0.22 12.75 -20.16
N ARG A 99 -0.20 11.53 -19.87
CA ARG A 99 -0.57 11.08 -18.53
C ARG A 99 0.63 11.05 -17.59
N LEU A 100 1.78 10.56 -18.03
CA LEU A 100 3.02 10.55 -17.27
C LEU A 100 3.48 11.97 -16.94
N LEU A 101 3.46 12.88 -17.92
CA LEU A 101 3.81 14.30 -17.73
C LEU A 101 2.89 14.98 -16.72
N ARG A 102 1.61 14.62 -16.69
CA ARG A 102 0.67 15.09 -15.67
C ARG A 102 1.02 14.57 -14.28
N LEU A 103 1.31 13.26 -14.15
CA LEU A 103 1.68 12.65 -12.87
C LEU A 103 2.95 13.27 -12.29
N ALA A 104 3.95 13.59 -13.12
CA ALA A 104 5.19 14.23 -12.68
C ALA A 104 5.00 15.66 -12.13
N ARG A 105 3.86 16.29 -12.41
CA ARG A 105 3.50 17.63 -11.90
C ARG A 105 2.61 17.57 -10.67
N GLU A 106 2.19 16.38 -10.23
CA GLU A 106 1.35 16.23 -9.04
C GLU A 106 2.22 16.26 -7.78
N GLU A 107 2.05 17.28 -6.94
CA GLU A 107 2.72 17.30 -5.65
C GLU A 107 2.12 16.25 -4.67
N PRO A 108 2.96 15.61 -3.83
CA PRO A 108 2.49 14.89 -2.67
C PRO A 108 1.77 15.87 -1.73
N ALA A 109 0.42 15.92 -1.84
CA ALA A 109 -0.45 16.56 -0.86
C ALA A 109 0.07 16.31 0.56
N ALA A 110 0.58 17.38 1.18
CA ALA A 110 1.11 17.34 2.53
C ALA A 110 0.04 16.80 3.47
N THR A 111 0.42 15.87 4.34
CA THR A 111 -0.41 15.41 5.44
C THR A 111 -0.70 16.62 6.33
N VAL A 112 -1.94 17.15 6.28
CA VAL A 112 -2.43 18.05 7.32
C VAL A 112 -2.63 17.20 8.58
N LEU A 113 -1.63 17.17 9.45
CA LEU A 113 -1.81 16.68 10.81
C LEU A 113 -2.79 17.62 11.51
N PRO A 114 -3.85 17.13 12.17
CA PRO A 114 -4.64 17.99 13.05
C PRO A 114 -3.72 18.42 14.18
N MET A 115 -3.26 19.68 14.16
CA MET A 115 -2.61 20.27 15.32
C MET A 115 -3.65 20.30 16.44
N GLY A 116 -3.55 19.33 17.35
CA GLY A 116 -4.27 19.34 18.61
C GLY A 116 -3.92 20.62 19.34
N GLN A 117 -4.88 21.54 19.39
CA GLN A 117 -4.88 22.64 20.35
C GLN A 117 -5.12 22.01 21.73
N GLY A 118 -4.05 21.83 22.49
CA GLY A 118 -4.12 21.30 23.84
C GLY A 118 -2.91 21.67 24.66
N LEU A 119 -3.17 22.47 25.70
CA LEU A 119 -2.44 22.59 26.97
C LEU A 119 -1.22 23.54 27.00
N THR A 120 -1.48 24.79 27.40
CA THR A 120 -0.62 25.44 28.39
C THR A 120 -1.47 25.84 29.58
N ALA A 121 -1.59 24.91 30.53
CA ALA A 121 -1.68 25.29 31.93
C ALA A 121 -0.25 25.62 32.39
N SER A 122 -0.03 26.81 32.93
CA SER A 122 1.14 27.09 33.75
C SER A 122 0.71 28.04 34.86
N HIS A 123 0.57 27.41 36.02
CA HIS A 123 0.53 27.99 37.34
C HIS A 123 1.89 28.64 37.61
N LEU A 124 1.89 29.90 38.03
CA LEU A 124 2.65 30.49 39.15
C LEU A 124 2.31 31.99 39.21
#